data_AF-A0A378MWB5-F1
#
_entry.id   AF-A0A378MWB5-F1
#
_cell.length_a   1.000
_cell.length_b   1.000
_cell.length_c   1.000
_cell.angle_alpha   90.00
_cell.angle_beta   90.00
_cell.angle_gamma   90.00
#
_symmetry.space_group_name_H-M   'P 1'
#
loop_
_entity.id
_entity.type
_entity.pdbx_description
1 polymer ?
#
loop_
_entity_poly.entity_id
_entity_poly.type
_entity_poly.pdbx_seq_one_letter_code
_entity_poly.pdbx_strand_id
1 'polypeptide(L)'
;MKHTFKLSLLATSIAISLSPTLLASIVRGDVDYQYFRDLAENKGKFFVGATNIPVIDKTGKNIGTFLQVTPTKQVEVESNISPKRM
;
A
#
# COMPACT_ATOMS: atom_id res chain seq x y z
N MET A 1 -10.79 27.92 -43.90
CA MET A 1 -9.90 27.72 -42.74
C MET A 1 -9.78 26.22 -42.50
N LYS A 2 -8.60 25.60 -42.72
CA LYS A 2 -8.42 24.15 -42.49
C LYS A 2 -8.11 23.91 -41.01
N HIS A 3 -9.00 23.23 -40.30
CA HIS A 3 -8.74 22.79 -38.92
C HIS A 3 -7.92 21.51 -38.96
N THR A 4 -6.67 21.58 -38.55
CA THR A 4 -5.79 20.41 -38.45
C THR A 4 -5.95 19.78 -37.09
N PHE A 5 -6.46 18.55 -37.05
CA PHE A 5 -6.57 17.77 -35.82
C PHE A 5 -5.17 17.32 -35.37
N LYS A 6 -4.78 17.64 -34.14
CA LYS A 6 -3.45 17.29 -33.60
C LYS A 6 -3.51 15.95 -32.87
N LEU A 7 -2.84 14.94 -33.41
CA LEU A 7 -2.70 13.63 -32.78
C LEU A 7 -2.12 13.69 -31.36
N SER A 8 -1.25 14.67 -31.09
CA SER A 8 -0.68 14.87 -29.75
C SER A 8 -1.74 15.18 -28.70
N LEU A 9 -2.79 15.91 -29.08
CA LEU A 9 -3.89 16.29 -28.18
C LEU A 9 -4.76 15.08 -27.83
N LEU A 10 -4.99 14.20 -28.81
CA LEU A 10 -5.70 12.94 -28.58
C LEU A 10 -4.90 12.02 -27.65
N ALA A 11 -3.59 11.91 -27.87
CA ALA A 11 -2.70 11.10 -27.03
C ALA A 11 -2.69 11.56 -25.56
N THR A 12 -2.58 12.88 -25.30
CA THR A 12 -2.65 13.40 -23.93
C THR A 12 -4.03 13.21 -23.31
N SER A 13 -5.10 13.37 -24.08
CA SER A 13 -6.47 13.18 -23.58
C SER A 13 -6.68 11.74 -23.10
N ILE A 14 -6.25 10.77 -23.91
CA ILE A 14 -6.31 9.34 -23.57
C ILE A 14 -5.46 9.04 -22.32
N ALA A 15 -4.25 9.59 -22.24
CA ALA A 15 -3.36 9.39 -21.08
C ALA A 15 -3.99 9.91 -19.77
N ILE A 16 -4.68 11.05 -19.81
CA ILE A 16 -5.38 11.61 -18.63
C ILE A 16 -6.61 10.76 -18.29
N SER A 17 -7.38 10.31 -19.28
CA SER A 17 -8.57 9.47 -19.05
C SER A 17 -8.24 8.09 -18.46
N LEU A 18 -7.04 7.57 -18.74
CA LEU A 18 -6.53 6.32 -18.17
C LEU A 18 -5.82 6.53 -16.81
N SER A 19 -5.70 7.77 -16.33
CA SER A 19 -5.11 8.00 -15.02
C SER A 19 -6.03 7.42 -13.93
N PRO A 20 -5.49 6.66 -12.97
CA PRO A 20 -6.30 6.10 -11.90
C PRO A 20 -6.97 7.22 -11.08
N THR A 21 -8.23 7.05 -10.75
CA THR A 21 -8.97 7.98 -9.89
C THR A 21 -8.35 7.97 -8.49
N LEU A 22 -7.75 9.10 -8.10
CA LEU A 22 -7.17 9.28 -6.77
C LEU A 22 -8.30 9.54 -5.76
N LEU A 23 -8.89 8.48 -5.21
CA LEU A 23 -9.66 8.57 -3.97
C LEU A 23 -8.66 8.75 -2.81
N ALA A 24 -8.42 9.99 -2.41
CA ALA A 24 -7.57 10.29 -1.27
C ALA A 24 -8.32 9.96 0.02
N SER A 25 -7.89 8.91 0.74
CA SER A 25 -8.25 8.75 2.15
C SER A 25 -7.46 9.74 3.02
N ILE A 26 -8.06 10.17 4.14
CA ILE A 26 -7.36 11.01 5.13
C ILE A 26 -6.39 10.11 5.90
N VAL A 27 -5.12 10.45 5.83
CA VAL A 27 -4.04 9.76 6.54
C VAL A 27 -3.25 10.73 7.42
N ARG A 28 -2.44 10.20 8.32
CA ARG A 28 -1.65 11.00 9.25
C ARG A 28 -0.49 11.71 8.52
N GLY A 29 -0.30 13.00 8.78
CA GLY A 29 0.69 13.83 8.08
C GLY A 29 2.14 13.72 8.59
N ASP A 30 2.35 13.09 9.74
CA ASP A 30 3.65 12.83 10.38
C ASP A 30 4.32 11.55 9.86
N VAL A 31 3.60 10.67 9.16
CA VAL A 31 4.13 9.47 8.47
C VAL A 31 4.39 9.80 7.00
N ASP A 32 5.45 9.21 6.42
CA ASP A 32 5.70 9.35 4.99
C ASP A 32 4.53 8.81 4.17
N TYR A 33 4.03 9.59 3.20
CA TYR A 33 2.87 9.19 2.41
C TYR A 33 3.12 7.90 1.61
N GLN A 34 4.37 7.62 1.26
CA GLN A 34 4.77 6.39 0.58
C GLN A 34 4.48 5.15 1.42
N TYR A 35 4.45 5.24 2.75
CA TYR A 35 4.03 4.15 3.64
C TYR A 35 2.63 3.65 3.29
N PHE A 36 1.67 4.56 3.08
CA PHE A 36 0.29 4.20 2.74
C PHE A 36 0.15 3.71 1.30
N ARG A 37 0.97 4.23 0.38
CA ARG A 37 1.02 3.75 -1.01
C ARG A 37 1.57 2.33 -1.10
N ASP A 38 2.70 2.08 -0.44
CA ASP A 38 3.33 0.76 -0.40
C ASP A 38 2.41 -0.26 0.27
N LEU A 39 1.68 0.14 1.31
CA LEU A 39 0.65 -0.69 1.93
C LEU A 39 -0.47 -1.07 0.94
N ALA A 40 -1.00 -0.10 0.19
CA ALA A 40 -2.08 -0.35 -0.77
C ALA A 40 -1.63 -1.24 -1.95
N GLU A 41 -0.35 -1.18 -2.30
CA GLU A 41 0.22 -1.90 -3.44
C GLU A 41 0.95 -3.21 -3.06
N ASN A 42 0.98 -3.58 -1.77
CA ASN A 42 1.79 -4.68 -1.22
C ASN A 42 3.28 -4.60 -1.59
N LYS A 43 3.84 -3.38 -1.53
CA LYS A 43 5.24 -3.08 -1.87
C LYS A 43 6.06 -2.77 -0.63
N GLY A 44 7.37 -2.63 -0.82
CA GLY A 44 8.30 -2.27 0.25
C GLY A 44 8.25 -3.28 1.39
N LYS A 45 7.89 -2.82 2.60
CA LYS A 45 7.79 -3.65 3.80
C LYS A 45 6.49 -4.46 3.90
N PHE A 46 5.53 -4.21 3.02
CA PHE A 46 4.19 -4.81 3.04
C PHE A 46 4.03 -5.97 2.05
N PHE A 47 5.04 -6.80 1.90
CA PHE A 47 4.88 -8.03 1.12
C PHE A 47 3.85 -8.96 1.79
N VAL A 48 3.21 -9.82 1.00
CA VAL A 48 2.18 -10.75 1.51
C VAL A 48 2.76 -11.64 2.61
N GLY A 49 2.13 -11.63 3.79
CA GLY A 49 2.59 -12.38 4.97
C GLY A 49 3.48 -11.58 5.93
N ALA A 50 3.82 -10.32 5.61
CA ALA A 50 4.53 -9.46 6.53
C ALA A 50 3.70 -9.15 7.79
N THR A 51 4.34 -9.22 8.96
CA THR A 51 3.75 -8.93 10.27
C THR A 51 4.72 -8.10 11.11
N ASN A 52 4.24 -7.49 12.19
CA ASN A 52 5.06 -6.68 13.10
C ASN A 52 5.82 -5.54 12.40
N ILE A 53 5.17 -4.86 11.46
CA ILE A 53 5.80 -3.82 10.63
C ILE A 53 5.84 -2.51 11.43
N PRO A 54 7.03 -1.91 11.67
CA PRO A 54 7.10 -0.67 12.44
C PRO A 54 6.56 0.53 11.65
N VAL A 55 5.76 1.35 12.32
CA VAL A 55 5.30 2.65 11.83
C VAL A 55 6.29 3.70 12.31
N ILE A 56 7.03 4.28 11.37
CA ILE A 56 8.06 5.28 11.66
C ILE A 56 7.57 6.64 11.18
N ASP A 57 7.65 7.66 12.03
CA ASP A 57 7.36 9.04 11.65
C ASP A 57 8.51 9.67 10.86
N LYS A 58 8.28 10.87 10.31
CA LYS A 58 9.28 11.62 9.52
C LYS A 58 10.52 12.04 10.32
N THR A 59 10.49 11.95 11.66
CA THR A 59 11.65 12.20 12.51
C THR A 59 12.49 10.95 12.77
N GLY A 60 12.03 9.78 12.30
CA GLY A 60 12.67 8.49 12.51
C GLY A 60 12.21 7.77 13.79
N LYS A 61 11.24 8.31 14.52
CA LYS A 61 10.72 7.70 15.75
C LYS A 61 9.70 6.62 15.40
N ASN A 62 9.81 5.48 16.08
CA ASN A 62 8.78 4.45 16.04
C ASN A 62 7.56 4.90 16.87
N ILE A 63 6.41 5.00 16.20
CA ILE A 63 5.14 5.45 16.78
C ILE A 63 4.08 4.33 16.85
N GLY A 64 4.43 3.10 16.47
CA GLY A 64 3.55 1.95 16.56
C GLY A 64 3.98 0.76 15.69
N THR A 65 3.20 -0.31 15.75
CA THR A 65 3.43 -1.54 14.99
C THR A 65 2.17 -1.93 14.23
N PHE A 66 2.27 -2.02 12.91
CA PHE A 66 1.21 -2.49 12.01
C PHE A 66 1.21 -4.02 11.92
N LEU A 67 0.02 -4.61 11.87
CA LEU A 67 -0.21 -6.07 11.89
C LEU A 67 0.60 -6.75 13.01
N GLN A 68 0.50 -6.20 14.22
CA GLN A 68 1.17 -6.77 15.37
C GLN A 68 0.59 -8.14 15.69
N VAL A 69 1.47 -9.14 15.74
CA VAL A 69 1.14 -10.51 16.16
C VAL A 69 1.95 -10.83 17.41
N THR A 70 1.26 -11.26 18.44
CA THR A 70 1.88 -11.79 19.67
C THR A 70 2.31 -13.24 19.42
N PRO A 71 3.39 -13.74 20.05
CA PRO A 71 3.83 -15.14 19.88
C PRO A 71 2.71 -16.18 20.04
N THR A 72 1.77 -15.96 20.95
CA THR A 72 0.59 -16.83 21.15
C THR A 72 -0.34 -16.89 19.94
N LYS A 73 -0.54 -15.77 19.23
CA LYS A 73 -1.38 -15.73 18.03
C LYS A 73 -0.69 -16.33 16.80
N GLN A 74 0.64 -16.26 16.71
CA GLN A 74 1.38 -16.89 15.61
C GLN A 74 1.28 -18.42 15.68
N VAL A 75 1.42 -19.00 16.87
CA VAL A 75 1.28 -20.45 17.10
C VAL A 75 -0.14 -20.92 16.75
N GLU A 76 -1.18 -20.15 17.09
CA GLU A 76 -2.56 -20.46 16.73
C GLU A 76 -2.74 -20.51 15.21
N VAL A 77 -2.24 -19.50 14.49
CA VAL A 77 -2.31 -19.45 13.02
C VAL A 77 -1.58 -20.66 12.40
N GLU A 78 -0.37 -20.98 12.85
CA GLU A 78 0.39 -22.13 12.34
C GLU A 78 -0.31 -23.48 12.63
N SER A 79 -0.90 -23.62 13.83
CA SER A 79 -1.67 -24.81 14.20
C SER A 79 -2.96 -24.99 13.38
N ASN A 80 -3.56 -23.90 12.91
CA ASN A 80 -4.78 -23.91 12.10
C ASN A 80 -4.50 -24.16 10.60
N ILE A 81 -3.26 -23.95 10.15
CA ILE A 81 -2.85 -24.15 8.75
C ILE A 81 -2.21 -25.54 8.55
N SER A 82 -1.58 -26.09 9.57
CA SER A 82 -0.99 -27.43 9.48
C SER A 82 -2.04 -28.51 9.70
N PRO A 83 -2.24 -29.47 8.77
CA PRO A 83 -3.16 -30.58 9.01
C PRO A 83 -2.67 -31.35 10.24
N LYS A 84 -3.58 -31.56 11.19
CA LYS A 84 -3.36 -32.34 12.40
C LYS A 84 -2.89 -33.74 11.98
N ARG A 85 -1.58 -34.00 12.04
CA ARG A 85 -1.07 -35.36 11.81
C ARG A 85 -1.63 -36.23 12.94
N MET A 86 -2.56 -37.10 12.56
CA MET A 86 -3.06 -38.20 13.39
C MET A 86 -1.96 -39.23 13.62
#